data_AF-A0A6A4ZIA5-F1
#
_entry.id   AF-A0A6A4ZIA5-F1
#
_cell.length_a   1.000
_cell.length_b   1.000
_cell.length_c   1.000
_cell.angle_alpha   90.00
_cell.angle_beta   90.00
_cell.angle_gamma   90.00
#
_symmetry.space_group_name_H-M   'P 1'
#
loop_
_entity.id
_entity.type
_entity.pdbx_description
1 polymer ?
#
loop_
_entity_poly.entity_id
_entity_poly.type
_entity_poly.pdbx_seq_one_letter_code
_entity_poly.pdbx_strand_id
1 'polypeptide(L)'
;MQPQLSHGASDPLRPSNEPRDGKRHLRPAERHAVYETLLGASSNGSLPRGIIVRVAAQFHCHALTVSRIWSQGQESIRGGRICADVASKIRGNSGRKKLRTNEEIEAAIRQVPQSARQTLRGMAFQADIPKTTIVRHMKEAARLKARSSYVKPFLTPANIQERLRFAMSFLPPSSDGNHFFSDLHDYVHIDEKWFYLTRVKKKFYVYEDEVVAARFVKSKRFITKVMFLAAIARPRVELDGTIFDGKIGVWPFVEKMPARRNSKNRAKGTMITTPQSVDAKVYLNMVLNNVVPAIKSKFPPQSGVIIQQDNASPHKCVTTSVLNSRGILGIEVKNQPPNSPDFNVLDLGFFNSIQSLQYQKSTRTIEELIDAVETSFYELPVDTVSKTFITLQKVMEKCIEIHGSNDYKLPHMKKDAMISDFTSFNVECDAYTYESALIHLNYRLGEQASMESLVNSPEQAVVII
;
A
#
# COMPACT_ATOMS: atom_id res chain seq x y z
N MET A 1 64.18 11.35 9.99
CA MET A 1 64.10 11.25 8.52
C MET A 1 62.66 10.89 8.14
N GLN A 2 61.88 11.90 7.76
CA GLN A 2 60.69 11.84 6.88
C GLN A 2 60.21 13.29 6.69
N PRO A 3 59.99 13.80 5.47
CA PRO A 3 59.87 15.24 5.23
C PRO A 3 58.45 15.75 5.44
N GLN A 4 58.36 16.98 5.94
CA GLN A 4 57.15 17.80 5.94
C GLN A 4 56.74 18.14 4.51
N LEU A 5 55.44 18.04 4.21
CA LEU A 5 54.83 18.64 3.03
C LEU A 5 53.78 19.67 3.47
N SER A 6 54.07 20.89 3.04
CA SER A 6 53.33 22.14 3.24
C SER A 6 51.89 22.05 2.74
N HIS A 7 50.97 22.54 3.55
CA HIS A 7 49.59 22.83 3.17
C HIS A 7 49.56 24.01 2.19
N GLY A 8 49.29 23.72 0.91
CA GLY A 8 48.89 24.71 -0.07
C GLY A 8 47.38 24.90 -0.02
N ALA A 9 46.93 26.06 0.46
CA ALA A 9 45.57 26.53 0.27
C ALA A 9 45.39 26.95 -1.20
N SER A 10 44.35 26.43 -1.86
CA SER A 10 43.83 27.01 -3.11
C SER A 10 42.34 26.69 -3.30
N ASP A 11 41.56 27.74 -3.05
CA ASP A 11 40.39 28.21 -3.80
C ASP A 11 39.07 27.40 -3.83
N PRO A 12 37.98 27.94 -3.27
CA PRO A 12 36.64 27.39 -3.43
C PRO A 12 35.99 27.83 -4.74
N LEU A 13 35.17 26.92 -5.31
CA LEU A 13 34.23 27.10 -6.43
C LEU A 13 34.81 27.06 -7.86
N ARG A 14 34.91 25.85 -8.42
CA ARG A 14 34.77 25.62 -9.87
C ARG A 14 33.57 24.70 -10.13
N PRO A 15 32.49 25.14 -10.81
CA PRO A 15 31.37 24.28 -11.15
C PRO A 15 31.84 23.13 -12.04
N SER A 16 31.41 21.92 -11.72
CA SER A 16 31.86 20.63 -12.26
C SER A 16 31.45 20.32 -13.71
N ASN A 17 31.25 21.33 -14.57
CA ASN A 17 30.71 21.17 -15.93
C ASN A 17 31.52 21.87 -17.04
N GLU A 18 32.79 22.22 -16.80
CA GLU A 18 33.67 22.64 -17.92
C GLU A 18 34.42 21.43 -18.52
N PRO A 19 34.22 21.12 -19.81
CA PRO A 19 34.95 20.04 -20.46
C PRO A 19 36.43 20.42 -20.63
N ARG A 20 37.33 19.51 -20.27
CA ARG A 20 38.76 19.63 -20.56
C ARG A 20 39.00 19.73 -22.07
N ASP A 21 39.99 20.56 -22.41
CA ASP A 21 40.49 20.94 -23.73
C ASP A 21 39.96 20.19 -24.96
N GLY A 22 39.37 20.95 -25.89
CA GLY A 22 39.20 20.55 -27.30
C GLY A 22 37.93 19.76 -27.70
N LYS A 23 37.07 19.32 -26.76
CA LYS A 23 35.90 18.47 -27.07
C LYS A 23 34.52 19.11 -26.79
N ARG A 24 34.42 20.43 -26.84
CA ARG A 24 33.11 21.11 -26.72
C ARG A 24 32.35 21.06 -28.05
N HIS A 25 31.19 20.40 -28.06
CA HIS A 25 30.24 20.51 -29.17
C HIS A 25 29.47 21.83 -29.06
N LEU A 26 29.61 22.70 -30.05
CA LEU A 26 28.86 23.96 -30.13
C LEU A 26 27.37 23.70 -30.33
N ARG A 27 26.54 24.37 -29.53
CA ARG A 27 25.07 24.38 -29.66
C ARG A 27 24.64 25.08 -30.95
N PRO A 28 23.42 24.84 -31.48
CA PRO A 28 22.97 25.47 -32.73
C PRO A 28 23.12 27.00 -32.75
N ALA A 29 22.69 27.68 -31.69
CA ALA A 29 22.84 29.14 -31.57
C ALA A 29 24.31 29.59 -31.56
N GLU A 30 25.20 28.85 -30.90
CA GLU A 30 26.64 29.14 -30.88
C GLU A 30 27.26 28.95 -32.27
N ARG A 31 26.81 27.95 -33.05
CA ARG A 31 27.26 27.72 -34.43
C ARG A 31 26.81 28.84 -35.37
N HIS A 32 25.60 29.37 -35.17
CA HIS A 32 25.10 30.55 -35.88
C HIS A 32 25.91 31.79 -35.53
N ALA A 33 26.11 32.06 -34.24
CA ALA A 33 26.91 33.21 -33.78
C ALA A 33 28.36 33.17 -34.30
N VAL A 34 28.99 31.99 -34.35
CA VAL A 34 30.31 31.80 -34.98
C VAL A 34 30.29 32.21 -36.45
N TYR A 35 29.28 31.77 -37.20
CA TYR A 35 29.16 32.08 -38.62
C TYR A 35 28.89 33.57 -38.86
N GLU A 36 27.99 34.19 -38.11
CA GLU A 36 27.69 35.61 -38.19
C GLU A 36 28.89 36.48 -37.83
N THR A 37 29.67 36.08 -36.82
CA THR A 37 30.92 36.77 -36.43
C THR A 37 31.94 36.75 -37.56
N LEU A 38 32.08 35.62 -38.26
CA LEU A 38 32.94 35.51 -39.43
C LEU A 38 32.38 36.28 -40.63
N LEU A 39 31.06 36.29 -40.80
CA LEU A 39 30.39 37.01 -41.88
C LEU A 39 30.60 38.51 -41.75
N GLY A 40 30.45 39.06 -40.55
CA GLY A 40 30.71 40.48 -40.26
C GLY A 40 32.17 40.90 -40.40
N ALA A 41 33.10 39.94 -40.31
CA ALA A 41 34.53 40.18 -40.51
C ALA A 41 35.02 39.87 -41.93
N SER A 42 34.16 39.31 -42.79
CA SER A 42 34.50 38.88 -44.15
C SER A 42 34.36 40.04 -45.14
N SER A 43 35.27 40.14 -46.10
CA SER A 43 35.18 41.08 -47.23
C SER A 43 35.22 40.32 -48.54
N ASN A 44 34.19 40.49 -49.40
CA ASN A 44 34.03 39.76 -50.66
C ASN A 44 34.18 38.23 -50.52
N GLY A 45 33.63 37.66 -49.43
CA GLY A 45 33.71 36.22 -49.13
C GLY A 45 35.08 35.72 -48.64
N SER A 46 36.05 36.62 -48.44
CA SER A 46 37.39 36.30 -47.93
C SER A 46 37.54 36.69 -46.46
N LEU A 47 38.11 35.78 -45.68
CA LEU A 47 38.35 35.96 -44.25
C LEU A 47 39.75 36.55 -43.99
N PRO A 48 39.88 37.57 -43.13
CA PRO A 48 41.18 38.11 -42.72
C PRO A 48 42.09 37.06 -42.08
N ARG A 49 43.40 37.18 -42.31
CA ARG A 49 44.38 36.25 -41.74
C ARG A 49 44.28 36.22 -40.20
N GLY A 50 44.17 35.03 -39.63
CA GLY A 50 44.10 34.82 -38.17
C GLY A 50 42.70 34.93 -37.56
N ILE A 51 41.67 35.38 -38.29
CA ILE A 51 40.32 35.55 -37.74
C ILE A 51 39.72 34.24 -37.21
N ILE A 52 39.98 33.13 -37.90
CA ILE A 52 39.50 31.80 -37.51
C ILE A 52 40.05 31.40 -36.14
N VAL A 53 41.32 31.68 -35.87
CA VAL A 53 41.97 31.37 -34.58
C VAL A 53 41.41 32.26 -33.47
N ARG A 54 41.18 33.54 -33.76
CA ARG A 54 40.58 34.49 -32.81
C ARG A 54 39.15 34.10 -32.44
N VAL A 55 38.31 33.77 -33.42
CA VAL A 55 36.93 33.32 -33.19
C VAL A 55 36.92 31.96 -32.49
N ALA A 56 37.85 31.07 -32.81
CA ALA A 56 37.99 29.78 -32.10
C ALA A 56 38.27 29.97 -30.60
N ALA A 57 39.17 30.91 -30.25
CA ALA A 57 39.44 31.27 -28.86
C ALA A 57 38.20 31.88 -28.17
N GLN A 58 37.48 32.79 -28.85
CA GLN A 58 36.28 33.44 -28.32
C GLN A 58 35.15 32.46 -27.99
N PHE A 59 34.96 31.43 -28.82
CA PHE A 59 33.91 30.42 -28.63
C PHE A 59 34.42 29.15 -27.91
N HIS A 60 35.66 29.17 -27.41
CA HIS A 60 36.30 28.05 -26.71
C HIS A 60 36.19 26.72 -27.49
N CYS A 61 36.50 26.75 -28.78
CA CYS A 61 36.43 25.60 -29.65
C CYS A 61 37.65 25.52 -30.58
N HIS A 62 37.83 24.39 -31.25
CA HIS A 62 38.98 24.20 -32.14
C HIS A 62 38.85 25.01 -33.44
N ALA A 63 39.95 25.58 -33.95
CA ALA A 63 39.97 26.38 -35.18
C ALA A 63 39.39 25.64 -36.41
N LEU A 64 39.62 24.33 -36.51
CA LEU A 64 39.01 23.49 -37.57
C LEU A 64 37.48 23.44 -37.49
N THR A 65 36.89 23.56 -36.29
CA THR A 65 35.43 23.61 -36.13
C THR A 65 34.87 24.91 -36.69
N VAL A 66 35.53 26.03 -36.40
CA VAL A 66 35.19 27.37 -36.92
C VAL A 66 35.32 27.41 -38.45
N SER A 67 36.44 26.90 -38.98
CA SER A 67 36.66 26.78 -40.42
C SER A 67 35.58 25.92 -41.10
N ARG A 68 35.21 24.78 -40.52
CA ARG A 68 34.15 23.91 -41.06
C ARG A 68 32.77 24.58 -41.05
N ILE A 69 32.45 25.33 -40.00
CA ILE A 69 31.20 26.11 -39.91
C ILE A 69 31.14 27.15 -41.03
N TRP A 70 32.23 27.89 -41.24
CA TRP A 70 32.34 28.87 -42.32
C TRP A 70 32.12 28.24 -43.70
N SER A 71 32.90 27.21 -44.02
CA SER A 71 32.80 26.52 -45.31
C SER A 71 31.40 25.98 -45.56
N GLN A 72 30.78 25.37 -44.53
CA GLN A 72 29.43 24.82 -44.64
C GLN A 72 28.38 25.90 -44.90
N GLY A 73 28.44 27.03 -44.18
CA GLY A 73 27.52 28.13 -44.41
C GLY A 73 27.69 28.76 -45.79
N GLN A 74 28.94 29.01 -46.23
CA GLN A 74 29.23 29.57 -47.55
C GLN A 74 28.78 28.63 -48.69
N GLU A 75 29.02 27.33 -48.55
CA GLU A 75 28.61 26.31 -49.52
C GLU A 75 27.08 26.21 -49.61
N SER A 76 26.36 26.34 -48.50
CA SER A 76 24.89 26.32 -48.50
C SER A 76 24.25 27.50 -49.22
N ILE A 77 24.83 28.70 -49.07
CA ILE A 77 24.41 29.90 -49.81
C ILE A 77 24.70 29.74 -51.30
N ARG A 78 25.90 29.23 -51.63
CA ARG A 78 26.30 28.97 -53.02
C ARG A 78 25.42 27.92 -53.70
N GLY A 79 24.89 26.98 -52.93
CA GLY A 79 23.89 25.98 -53.34
C GLY A 79 22.45 26.50 -53.43
N GLY A 80 22.22 27.81 -53.34
CA GLY A 80 20.93 28.44 -53.59
C GLY A 80 20.01 28.58 -52.36
N ARG A 81 20.51 28.35 -51.13
CA ARG A 81 19.74 28.64 -49.92
C ARG A 81 19.73 30.13 -49.61
N ILE A 82 18.58 30.63 -49.15
CA ILE A 82 18.39 32.03 -48.75
C ILE A 82 19.23 32.37 -47.49
N CYS A 83 19.39 31.40 -46.59
CA CYS A 83 20.19 31.55 -45.37
C CYS A 83 21.24 30.44 -45.22
N ALA A 84 22.31 30.75 -44.49
CA ALA A 84 23.42 29.83 -44.32
C ALA A 84 23.06 28.68 -43.37
N ASP A 85 23.24 27.45 -43.82
CA ASP A 85 23.04 26.25 -43.00
C ASP A 85 24.33 25.85 -42.29
N VAL A 86 24.42 26.22 -41.03
CA VAL A 86 25.55 25.88 -40.16
C VAL A 86 25.20 24.79 -39.16
N ALA A 87 24.08 24.08 -39.34
CA ALA A 87 23.64 23.05 -38.41
C ALA A 87 24.71 21.94 -38.27
N SER A 88 24.79 21.34 -37.08
CA SER A 88 25.70 20.21 -36.86
C SER A 88 25.26 19.02 -37.71
N LYS A 89 26.18 18.42 -38.47
CA LYS A 89 25.93 17.19 -39.24
C LYS A 89 25.92 15.91 -38.38
N ILE A 90 26.14 16.03 -37.07
CA ILE A 90 25.99 14.91 -36.12
C ILE A 90 24.50 14.55 -36.08
N ARG A 91 24.13 13.46 -36.77
CA ARG A 91 22.75 12.96 -36.82
C ARG A 91 22.33 12.49 -35.43
N GLY A 92 21.06 12.68 -35.06
CA GLY A 92 20.54 12.34 -33.73
C GLY A 92 20.81 10.89 -33.31
N ASN A 93 20.81 9.94 -34.25
CA ASN A 93 21.24 8.55 -34.04
C ASN A 93 22.77 8.41 -33.97
N SER A 94 23.43 9.25 -33.17
CA SER A 94 24.86 9.19 -32.88
C SER A 94 25.06 8.55 -31.51
N GLY A 95 25.84 7.47 -31.46
CA GLY A 95 26.09 6.70 -30.24
C GLY A 95 26.14 5.19 -30.49
N ARG A 96 26.36 4.43 -29.42
CA ARG A 96 26.39 2.96 -29.48
C ARG A 96 25.01 2.42 -29.86
N LYS A 97 24.95 1.60 -30.92
CA LYS A 97 23.72 0.88 -31.31
C LYS A 97 23.22 0.01 -30.15
N LYS A 98 21.90 -0.04 -29.94
CA LYS A 98 21.30 -0.96 -28.97
C LYS A 98 21.60 -2.39 -29.43
N LEU A 99 22.14 -3.21 -28.52
CA LEU A 99 22.49 -4.61 -28.79
C LEU A 99 21.27 -5.52 -28.81
N ARG A 100 20.21 -5.15 -28.09
CA ARG A 100 18.96 -5.90 -28.01
C ARG A 100 17.78 -4.96 -28.22
N THR A 101 16.73 -5.45 -28.87
CA THR A 101 15.44 -4.77 -28.99
C THR A 101 14.67 -4.85 -27.67
N ASN A 102 13.58 -4.09 -27.55
CA ASN A 102 12.74 -4.17 -26.34
C ASN A 102 12.05 -5.53 -26.22
N GLU A 103 11.70 -6.12 -27.36
CA GLU A 103 11.03 -7.41 -27.49
C GLU A 103 11.96 -8.55 -27.07
N GLU A 104 13.24 -8.49 -27.46
CA GLU A 104 14.26 -9.47 -27.04
C GLU A 104 14.52 -9.40 -25.52
N ILE A 105 14.58 -8.18 -24.96
CA ILE A 105 14.73 -8.00 -23.52
C ILE A 105 13.51 -8.55 -22.77
N GLU A 106 12.30 -8.28 -23.26
CA GLU A 106 11.06 -8.78 -22.67
C GLU A 106 10.99 -10.31 -22.73
N ALA A 107 11.34 -10.91 -23.88
CA ALA A 107 11.37 -12.36 -24.05
C ALA A 107 12.37 -13.03 -23.09
N ALA A 108 13.60 -12.50 -22.99
CA ALA A 108 14.62 -13.02 -22.07
C ALA A 108 14.17 -12.93 -20.60
N ILE A 109 13.59 -11.79 -20.19
CA ILE A 109 13.08 -11.63 -18.82
C ILE A 109 11.92 -12.59 -18.55
N ARG A 110 11.03 -12.83 -19.54
CA ARG A 110 9.90 -13.76 -19.40
C ARG A 110 10.33 -15.23 -19.24
N GLN A 111 11.50 -15.62 -19.74
CA GLN A 111 12.04 -16.97 -19.56
C GLN A 111 12.62 -17.22 -18.15
N VAL A 112 13.04 -16.17 -17.44
CA VAL A 112 13.55 -16.30 -16.07
C VAL A 112 12.43 -16.74 -15.12
N PRO A 113 12.54 -17.80 -14.30
CA PRO A 113 11.50 -18.15 -13.33
C PRO A 113 11.16 -17.00 -12.37
N GLN A 114 9.88 -16.82 -12.00
CA GLN A 114 9.47 -15.70 -11.13
C GLN A 114 10.23 -15.65 -9.80
N SER A 115 10.56 -16.81 -9.22
CA SER A 115 11.35 -16.94 -7.99
C SER A 115 12.73 -16.28 -8.09
N ALA A 116 13.31 -16.21 -9.28
CA ALA A 116 14.60 -15.57 -9.55
C ALA A 116 14.49 -14.08 -9.94
N ARG A 117 13.26 -13.55 -10.09
CA ARG A 117 13.01 -12.13 -10.44
C ARG A 117 12.85 -11.20 -9.22
N GLN A 118 13.21 -11.66 -8.02
CA GLN A 118 13.02 -10.89 -6.78
C GLN A 118 13.90 -9.63 -6.70
N THR A 119 15.07 -9.66 -7.33
CA THR A 119 15.97 -8.49 -7.38
C THR A 119 16.38 -8.19 -8.81
N LEU A 120 16.61 -6.90 -9.11
CA LEU A 120 17.13 -6.49 -10.42
C LEU A 120 18.46 -7.17 -10.76
N ARG A 121 19.29 -7.50 -9.75
CA ARG A 121 20.57 -8.19 -9.97
C ARG A 121 20.37 -9.66 -10.32
N GLY A 122 19.49 -10.37 -9.59
CA GLY A 122 19.19 -11.78 -9.86
C GLY A 122 18.55 -11.99 -11.23
N MET A 123 17.55 -11.16 -11.55
CA MET A 123 16.92 -11.18 -12.87
C MET A 123 17.91 -10.87 -14.00
N ALA A 124 18.79 -9.88 -13.81
CA ALA A 124 19.82 -9.51 -14.79
C ALA A 124 20.79 -10.66 -15.08
N PHE A 125 21.25 -11.35 -14.01
CA PHE A 125 22.14 -12.49 -14.13
C PHE A 125 21.48 -13.64 -14.90
N GLN A 126 20.25 -14.01 -14.53
CA GLN A 126 19.53 -15.12 -15.17
C GLN A 126 19.06 -14.82 -16.59
N ALA A 127 18.74 -13.56 -16.89
CA ALA A 127 18.34 -13.14 -18.23
C ALA A 127 19.53 -12.89 -19.17
N ASP A 128 20.78 -13.01 -18.68
CA ASP A 128 22.01 -12.60 -19.39
C ASP A 128 21.91 -11.17 -19.98
N ILE A 129 21.33 -10.24 -19.21
CA ILE A 129 21.15 -8.85 -19.61
C ILE A 129 21.74 -7.94 -18.52
N PRO A 130 22.62 -6.99 -18.86
CA PRO A 130 23.14 -6.05 -17.89
C PRO A 130 22.03 -5.31 -17.13
N LYS A 131 22.15 -5.23 -15.80
CA LYS A 131 21.17 -4.54 -14.93
C LYS A 131 20.83 -3.13 -15.41
N THR A 132 21.81 -2.38 -15.92
CA THR A 132 21.62 -1.03 -16.45
C THR A 132 20.71 -1.01 -17.68
N THR A 133 20.82 -2.02 -18.56
CA THR A 133 19.95 -2.22 -19.71
C THR A 133 18.51 -2.49 -19.26
N ILE A 134 18.32 -3.33 -18.25
CA ILE A 134 16.99 -3.60 -17.68
C ILE A 134 16.38 -2.33 -17.07
N VAL A 135 17.15 -1.56 -16.28
CA VAL A 135 16.66 -0.30 -15.68
C VAL A 135 16.25 0.70 -16.77
N ARG A 136 17.00 0.78 -17.86
CA ARG A 136 16.62 1.61 -19.01
C ARG A 136 15.36 1.08 -19.69
N HIS A 137 15.26 -0.22 -19.91
CA HIS A 137 14.06 -0.86 -20.49
C HIS A 137 12.80 -0.61 -19.63
N MET A 138 12.92 -0.66 -18.30
CA MET A 138 11.81 -0.31 -17.40
C MET A 138 11.34 1.14 -17.58
N LYS A 139 12.24 2.07 -17.87
CA LYS A 139 11.91 3.48 -18.14
C LYS A 139 11.32 3.69 -19.53
N GLU A 140 11.88 3.04 -20.55
CA GLU A 140 11.50 3.23 -21.96
C GLU A 140 10.18 2.51 -22.31
N ALA A 141 10.03 1.26 -21.92
CA ALA A 141 8.87 0.45 -22.30
C ALA A 141 7.69 0.58 -21.32
N ALA A 142 7.93 1.03 -20.08
CA ALA A 142 6.94 1.18 -18.99
C ALA A 142 6.06 -0.05 -18.66
N ARG A 143 6.31 -1.22 -19.28
CA ARG A 143 5.56 -2.48 -19.07
C ARG A 143 6.14 -3.35 -17.96
N LEU A 144 7.45 -3.31 -17.75
CA LEU A 144 8.12 -4.01 -16.67
C LEU A 144 8.13 -3.14 -15.39
N LYS A 145 7.42 -3.58 -14.34
CA LYS A 145 7.32 -2.88 -13.06
C LYS A 145 7.52 -3.84 -11.89
N ALA A 146 8.13 -3.34 -10.82
CA ALA A 146 8.15 -4.05 -9.55
C ALA A 146 6.73 -4.13 -8.97
N ARG A 147 6.33 -5.31 -8.51
CA ARG A 147 5.05 -5.58 -7.84
C ARG A 147 5.34 -6.32 -6.54
N SER A 148 4.59 -5.99 -5.49
CA SER A 148 4.63 -6.72 -4.23
C SER A 148 3.61 -7.84 -4.27
N SER A 149 3.98 -9.01 -3.74
CA SER A 149 3.06 -10.09 -3.41
C SER A 149 2.96 -10.17 -1.89
N TYR A 150 1.74 -10.25 -1.36
CA TYR A 150 1.48 -10.41 0.06
C TYR A 150 1.00 -11.84 0.31
N VAL A 151 1.49 -12.43 1.40
CA VAL A 151 1.02 -13.75 1.84
C VAL A 151 -0.44 -13.61 2.27
N LYS A 152 -1.29 -14.52 1.79
CA LYS A 152 -2.70 -14.61 2.15
C LYS A 152 -2.96 -15.84 3.03
N PRO A 153 -3.99 -15.83 3.88
CA PRO A 153 -4.41 -17.02 4.59
C PRO A 153 -4.69 -18.17 3.62
N PHE A 154 -4.23 -19.37 3.96
CA PHE A 154 -4.57 -20.57 3.21
C PHE A 154 -6.03 -20.96 3.48
N LEU A 155 -6.78 -21.27 2.43
CA LEU A 155 -8.18 -21.67 2.53
C LEU A 155 -8.33 -23.13 2.12
N THR A 156 -8.92 -23.93 3.01
CA THR A 156 -9.39 -25.28 2.65
C THR A 156 -10.64 -25.19 1.76
N PRO A 157 -11.02 -26.24 1.02
CA PRO A 157 -12.27 -26.26 0.27
C PRO A 157 -13.50 -25.93 1.14
N ALA A 158 -13.52 -26.38 2.39
CA ALA A 158 -14.57 -26.05 3.35
C ALA A 158 -14.58 -24.55 3.69
N ASN A 159 -13.41 -23.95 3.92
CA ASN A 159 -13.33 -22.50 4.19
C ASN A 159 -13.79 -21.67 2.99
N ILE A 160 -13.46 -22.07 1.76
CA ILE A 160 -13.92 -21.42 0.53
C ILE A 160 -15.45 -21.45 0.48
N GLN A 161 -16.06 -22.61 0.73
CA GLN A 161 -17.50 -22.77 0.69
C GLN A 161 -18.20 -21.95 1.80
N GLU A 162 -17.65 -21.96 3.02
CA GLU A 162 -18.18 -21.18 4.15
C GLU A 162 -18.07 -19.68 3.91
N ARG A 163 -16.95 -19.20 3.34
CA ARG A 163 -16.77 -17.81 2.92
C ARG A 163 -17.80 -17.40 1.86
N LEU A 164 -18.04 -18.26 0.87
CA LEU A 164 -19.02 -17.99 -0.18
C LEU A 164 -20.43 -17.87 0.40
N ARG A 165 -20.86 -18.83 1.23
CA ARG A 165 -22.17 -18.78 1.90
C ARG A 165 -22.32 -17.53 2.77
N PHE A 166 -21.28 -17.20 3.53
CA PHE A 166 -21.26 -16.02 4.40
C PHE A 166 -21.44 -14.74 3.58
N ALA A 167 -20.64 -14.54 2.53
CA ALA A 167 -20.75 -13.36 1.68
C ALA A 167 -22.13 -13.24 1.01
N MET A 168 -22.69 -14.36 0.52
CA MET A 168 -24.02 -14.38 -0.09
C MET A 168 -25.16 -14.14 0.91
N SER A 169 -24.97 -14.44 2.19
CA SER A 169 -26.00 -14.18 3.22
C SER A 169 -26.31 -12.69 3.42
N PHE A 170 -25.44 -11.81 2.92
CA PHE A 170 -25.65 -10.36 2.93
C PHE A 170 -26.35 -9.84 1.67
N LEU A 171 -26.70 -10.71 0.72
CA LEU A 171 -27.50 -10.36 -0.46
C LEU A 171 -28.94 -10.83 -0.23
N PRO A 172 -29.87 -9.96 0.21
CA PRO A 172 -31.27 -10.32 0.30
C PRO A 172 -31.81 -10.74 -1.08
N PRO A 173 -32.81 -11.65 -1.12
CA PRO A 173 -33.50 -12.00 -2.35
C PRO A 173 -34.10 -10.74 -2.98
N SER A 174 -33.94 -10.61 -4.30
CA SER A 174 -34.49 -9.50 -5.07
C SER A 174 -35.32 -10.03 -6.22
N SER A 175 -36.54 -9.50 -6.37
CA SER A 175 -37.48 -9.87 -7.43
C SER A 175 -37.08 -9.28 -8.79
N ASP A 176 -36.34 -8.17 -8.78
CA ASP A 176 -36.08 -7.33 -9.95
C ASP A 176 -34.73 -7.66 -10.64
N GLY A 177 -34.05 -8.72 -10.20
CA GLY A 177 -32.73 -9.13 -10.71
C GLY A 177 -31.56 -8.28 -10.20
N ASN A 178 -31.82 -7.17 -9.49
CA ASN A 178 -30.79 -6.32 -8.90
C ASN A 178 -30.47 -6.79 -7.48
N HIS A 179 -29.22 -7.18 -7.20
CA HIS A 179 -28.80 -7.67 -5.88
C HIS A 179 -27.95 -6.63 -5.15
N PHE A 180 -28.52 -5.92 -4.18
CA PHE A 180 -27.76 -5.01 -3.32
C PHE A 180 -27.34 -5.70 -2.02
N PHE A 181 -26.14 -5.43 -1.54
CA PHE A 181 -25.75 -5.85 -0.20
C PHE A 181 -26.64 -5.19 0.85
N SER A 182 -26.96 -5.91 1.93
CA SER A 182 -27.65 -5.35 3.09
C SER A 182 -26.85 -4.20 3.69
N ASP A 183 -27.54 -3.29 4.38
CA ASP A 183 -26.95 -2.10 4.97
C ASP A 183 -25.91 -2.40 6.06
N LEU A 184 -25.92 -3.57 6.69
CA LEU A 184 -25.06 -3.89 7.84
C LEU A 184 -25.31 -2.96 9.04
N HIS A 185 -26.45 -2.27 9.10
CA HIS A 185 -26.78 -1.35 10.18
C HIS A 185 -26.97 -2.07 11.53
N ASP A 186 -27.28 -3.36 11.52
CA ASP A 186 -27.44 -4.18 12.72
C ASP A 186 -26.09 -4.77 13.20
N TYR A 187 -25.00 -4.60 12.45
CA TYR A 187 -23.71 -5.23 12.76
C TYR A 187 -22.77 -4.31 13.56
N VAL A 188 -22.21 -4.86 14.63
CA VAL A 188 -21.08 -4.30 15.37
C VAL A 188 -19.90 -5.24 15.21
N HIS A 189 -18.86 -4.80 14.51
CA HIS A 189 -17.63 -5.56 14.38
C HIS A 189 -16.75 -5.34 15.61
N ILE A 190 -16.26 -6.43 16.20
CA ILE A 190 -15.27 -6.40 17.28
C ILE A 190 -14.03 -7.21 16.90
N ASP A 191 -12.88 -6.74 17.36
CA ASP A 191 -11.58 -7.37 17.10
C ASP A 191 -10.47 -6.73 17.95
N GLU A 192 -9.37 -7.45 18.10
CA GLU A 192 -8.21 -7.03 18.87
C GLU A 192 -7.03 -6.61 17.99
N LYS A 193 -6.29 -5.60 18.44
CA LYS A 193 -5.00 -5.28 17.83
C LYS A 193 -3.94 -4.80 18.80
N TRP A 194 -2.71 -5.22 18.51
CA TRP A 194 -1.51 -4.67 19.12
C TRP A 194 -1.18 -3.29 18.54
N PHE A 195 -1.12 -2.28 19.40
CA PHE A 195 -0.56 -0.96 19.12
C PHE A 195 0.81 -0.85 19.75
N TYR A 196 1.75 -0.24 19.02
CA TYR A 196 3.15 -0.14 19.43
C TYR A 196 3.50 1.30 19.75
N LEU A 197 4.29 1.50 20.80
CA LEU A 197 4.83 2.82 21.16
C LEU A 197 5.62 3.44 20.00
N THR A 198 6.28 2.60 19.19
CA THR A 198 7.09 3.09 18.08
C THR A 198 7.29 2.05 16.97
N ARG A 199 7.30 2.49 15.70
CA ARG A 199 7.65 1.62 14.56
C ARG A 199 9.15 1.36 14.51
N VAL A 200 9.54 0.13 14.16
CA VAL A 200 10.95 -0.25 13.93
C VAL A 200 11.58 0.64 12.86
N LYS A 201 10.89 0.84 11.74
CA LYS A 201 11.30 1.72 10.65
C LYS A 201 10.36 2.92 10.60
N LYS A 202 10.92 4.13 10.75
CA LYS A 202 10.22 5.40 10.46
C LYS A 202 10.95 6.10 9.32
N LYS A 203 10.19 6.75 8.44
CA LYS A 203 10.74 7.60 7.39
C LYS A 203 10.65 9.04 7.88
N PHE A 204 11.76 9.77 7.78
CA PHE A 204 11.82 11.20 8.06
C PHE A 204 12.18 11.90 6.75
N TYR A 205 11.58 13.07 6.52
CA TYR A 205 12.01 14.00 5.49
C TYR A 205 12.89 15.01 6.19
N VAL A 206 14.17 15.04 5.80
CA VAL A 206 15.20 15.91 6.38
C VAL A 206 15.99 16.53 5.23
N TYR A 207 16.53 17.73 5.43
CA TYR A 207 17.46 18.33 4.48
C TYR A 207 18.82 17.60 4.48
N GLU A 208 19.67 17.87 3.49
CA GLU A 208 20.97 17.19 3.33
C GLU A 208 21.92 17.46 4.51
N ASP A 209 21.79 18.62 5.13
CA ASP A 209 22.56 19.09 6.29
C ASP A 209 21.92 18.75 7.64
N GLU A 210 20.72 18.15 7.65
CA GLU A 210 20.03 17.74 8.87
C GLU A 210 20.42 16.33 9.32
N VAL A 211 20.76 16.20 10.60
CA VAL A 211 21.04 14.90 11.21
C VAL A 211 19.75 14.22 11.63
N VAL A 212 19.48 13.03 11.08
CA VAL A 212 18.35 12.20 11.51
C VAL A 212 18.58 11.72 12.95
N ALA A 213 17.64 12.04 13.85
CA ALA A 213 17.70 11.63 15.24
C ALA A 213 17.84 10.10 15.39
N ALA A 214 18.88 9.67 16.11
CA ALA A 214 19.11 8.26 16.41
C ALA A 214 18.03 7.72 17.37
N ARG A 215 17.52 6.53 17.08
CA ARG A 215 16.47 5.86 17.86
C ARG A 215 16.96 4.51 18.35
N PHE A 216 17.22 4.41 19.65
CA PHE A 216 17.77 3.22 20.28
C PHE A 216 16.70 2.46 21.07
N VAL A 217 16.70 1.14 20.91
CA VAL A 217 15.97 0.20 21.76
C VAL A 217 16.90 -0.98 22.05
N LYS A 218 16.84 -1.56 23.25
CA LYS A 218 17.69 -2.73 23.59
C LYS A 218 17.44 -3.91 22.64
N SER A 219 16.20 -4.12 22.23
CA SER A 219 15.82 -5.12 21.23
C SER A 219 14.50 -4.73 20.57
N LYS A 220 14.44 -4.91 19.25
CA LYS A 220 13.24 -4.68 18.44
C LYS A 220 12.10 -5.64 18.79
N ARG A 221 12.41 -6.80 19.41
CA ARG A 221 11.41 -7.79 19.85
C ARG A 221 10.58 -7.32 21.05
N PHE A 222 11.14 -6.40 21.85
CA PHE A 222 10.53 -5.92 23.10
C PHE A 222 10.13 -4.46 23.01
N ILE A 223 9.76 -3.97 21.82
CA ILE A 223 9.10 -2.66 21.70
C ILE A 223 7.79 -2.73 22.48
N THR A 224 7.60 -1.79 23.41
CA THR A 224 6.39 -1.68 24.22
C THR A 224 5.15 -1.65 23.32
N LYS A 225 4.19 -2.52 23.63
CA LYS A 225 2.94 -2.67 22.91
C LYS A 225 1.80 -2.97 23.88
N VAL A 226 0.60 -2.52 23.52
CA VAL A 226 -0.63 -2.75 24.28
C VAL A 226 -1.67 -3.29 23.30
N MET A 227 -2.41 -4.33 23.71
CA MET A 227 -3.52 -4.85 22.91
C MET A 227 -4.77 -4.05 23.24
N PHE A 228 -5.58 -3.74 22.24
CA PHE A 228 -6.86 -3.09 22.42
C PHE A 228 -7.95 -3.92 21.77
N LEU A 229 -9.11 -4.02 22.41
CA LEU A 229 -10.35 -4.45 21.77
C LEU A 229 -11.06 -3.21 21.23
N ALA A 230 -11.45 -3.21 19.97
CA ALA A 230 -12.26 -2.16 19.37
C ALA A 230 -13.62 -2.69 18.95
N ALA A 231 -14.63 -1.83 19.00
CA ALA A 231 -15.98 -2.10 18.52
C ALA A 231 -16.44 -0.95 17.60
N ILE A 232 -16.84 -1.30 16.38
CA ILE A 232 -17.27 -0.33 15.36
C ILE A 232 -18.52 -0.84 14.63
N ALA A 233 -19.48 0.04 14.43
CA ALA A 233 -20.68 -0.17 13.64
C ALA A 233 -20.63 0.67 12.37
N ARG A 234 -21.54 0.41 11.44
CA ARG A 234 -21.66 1.24 10.24
C ARG A 234 -22.29 2.60 10.60
N PRO A 235 -21.68 3.73 10.18
CA PRO A 235 -22.29 5.04 10.38
C PRO A 235 -23.59 5.20 9.58
N ARG A 236 -24.57 5.90 10.15
CA ARG A 236 -25.86 6.18 9.52
C ARG A 236 -26.47 7.48 10.02
N VAL A 237 -27.39 8.03 9.23
CA VAL A 237 -28.23 9.15 9.64
C VAL A 237 -29.46 8.59 10.36
N GLU A 238 -29.70 9.06 11.58
CA GLU A 238 -30.87 8.69 12.38
C GLU A 238 -32.11 9.50 11.95
N LEU A 239 -33.29 9.06 12.39
CA LEU A 239 -34.57 9.68 12.00
C LEU A 239 -34.69 11.16 12.41
N ASP A 240 -33.98 11.57 13.46
CA ASP A 240 -33.92 12.96 13.94
C ASP A 240 -32.90 13.83 13.17
N GLY A 241 -32.24 13.27 12.16
CA GLY A 241 -31.22 13.93 11.36
C GLY A 241 -29.83 13.95 12.01
N THR A 242 -29.65 13.36 13.20
CA THR A 242 -28.33 13.21 13.81
C THR A 242 -27.53 12.10 13.13
N ILE A 243 -26.21 12.21 13.15
CA ILE A 243 -25.33 11.20 12.57
C ILE A 243 -24.83 10.28 13.68
N PHE A 244 -25.20 9.00 13.59
CA PHE A 244 -24.51 7.96 14.34
C PHE A 244 -23.19 7.65 13.63
N ASP A 245 -22.07 7.93 14.29
CA ASP A 245 -20.74 7.88 13.69
C ASP A 245 -20.10 6.49 13.65
N GLY A 246 -20.83 5.47 14.12
CA GLY A 246 -20.41 4.08 14.20
C GLY A 246 -19.49 3.74 15.38
N LYS A 247 -19.00 4.71 16.15
CA LYS A 247 -17.96 4.51 17.16
C LYS A 247 -18.53 4.03 18.50
N ILE A 248 -18.43 2.72 18.75
CA ILE A 248 -18.86 2.12 20.02
C ILE A 248 -17.81 2.30 21.11
N GLY A 249 -16.58 1.85 20.86
CA GLY A 249 -15.48 2.07 21.80
C GLY A 249 -14.20 1.34 21.46
N VAL A 250 -13.15 1.67 22.21
CA VAL A 250 -11.84 1.02 22.16
C VAL A 250 -11.31 0.90 23.59
N TRP A 251 -10.83 -0.27 23.97
CA TRP A 251 -10.45 -0.56 25.36
C TRP A 251 -9.09 -1.28 25.44
N PRO A 252 -8.13 -0.77 26.22
CA PRO A 252 -6.84 -1.41 26.41
C PRO A 252 -6.93 -2.62 27.33
N PHE A 253 -6.19 -3.69 27.00
CA PHE A 253 -5.90 -4.78 27.92
C PHE A 253 -4.69 -4.43 28.78
N VAL A 254 -4.94 -3.81 29.93
CA VAL A 254 -3.92 -3.41 30.90
C VAL A 254 -4.34 -3.69 32.33
N GLU A 255 -3.35 -3.89 33.19
CA GLU A 255 -3.52 -4.02 34.64
C GLU A 255 -2.64 -3.02 35.37
N LYS A 256 -3.10 -2.53 36.53
CA LYS A 256 -2.27 -1.72 37.44
C LYS A 256 -1.59 -2.64 38.44
N MET A 257 -0.27 -2.74 38.34
CA MET A 257 0.54 -3.62 39.19
C MET A 257 1.62 -2.83 39.92
N PRO A 258 1.97 -3.18 41.17
CA PRO A 258 3.08 -2.54 41.87
C PRO A 258 4.41 -2.91 41.19
N ALA A 259 5.29 -1.91 41.02
CA ALA A 259 6.61 -2.11 40.46
C ALA A 259 7.40 -3.15 41.28
N ARG A 260 7.79 -4.28 40.65
CA ARG A 260 8.48 -5.38 41.34
C ARG A 260 9.91 -5.04 41.76
N ARG A 261 10.58 -4.12 41.06
CA ARG A 261 11.98 -3.76 41.25
C ARG A 261 12.14 -2.24 41.31
N ASN A 262 13.15 -1.78 42.04
CA ASN A 262 13.63 -0.41 41.94
C ASN A 262 14.22 -0.17 40.53
N SER A 263 14.03 1.03 40.01
CA SER A 263 14.69 1.53 38.81
C SER A 263 15.14 2.97 39.05
N LYS A 264 16.05 3.48 38.21
CA LYS A 264 16.53 4.87 38.30
C LYS A 264 15.38 5.89 38.34
N ASN A 265 14.26 5.58 37.69
CA ASN A 265 13.14 6.51 37.53
C ASN A 265 11.93 6.18 38.43
N ARG A 266 11.99 5.11 39.25
CA ARG A 266 10.82 4.64 40.02
C ARG A 266 11.20 3.65 41.11
N ALA A 267 10.67 3.87 42.31
CA ALA A 267 10.79 2.96 43.45
C ALA A 267 9.92 1.69 43.27
N LYS A 268 10.31 0.62 43.97
CA LYS A 268 9.53 -0.60 44.13
C LYS A 268 8.21 -0.25 44.83
N GLY A 269 7.11 -0.85 44.37
CA GLY A 269 5.78 -0.63 44.94
C GLY A 269 4.96 0.46 44.24
N THR A 270 5.56 1.35 43.45
CA THR A 270 4.80 2.33 42.65
C THR A 270 3.88 1.60 41.67
N MET A 271 2.58 1.93 41.68
CA MET A 271 1.60 1.37 40.76
C MET A 271 1.93 1.77 39.31
N ILE A 272 2.06 0.78 38.44
CA ILE A 272 2.37 0.96 37.02
C ILE A 272 1.31 0.28 36.17
N THR A 273 0.99 0.88 35.04
CA THR A 273 0.17 0.26 34.02
C THR A 273 1.04 -0.70 33.21
N THR A 274 0.63 -1.96 33.13
CA THR A 274 1.33 -2.99 32.36
C THR A 274 0.38 -3.69 31.39
N PRO A 275 0.84 -4.08 30.19
CA PRO A 275 0.01 -4.83 29.26
C PRO A 275 -0.41 -6.17 29.87
N GLN A 276 -1.69 -6.50 29.77
CA GLN A 276 -2.26 -7.75 30.26
C GLN A 276 -2.27 -8.80 29.14
N SER A 277 -2.05 -10.07 29.49
CA SER A 277 -2.28 -11.17 28.55
C SER A 277 -3.78 -11.44 28.41
N VAL A 278 -4.25 -11.63 27.18
CA VAL A 278 -5.67 -11.90 26.90
C VAL A 278 -5.89 -13.39 26.80
N ASP A 279 -6.67 -13.93 27.74
CA ASP A 279 -7.24 -15.28 27.67
C ASP A 279 -8.76 -15.19 27.47
N ALA A 280 -9.43 -16.34 27.37
CA ALA A 280 -10.88 -16.41 27.15
C ALA A 280 -11.69 -15.71 28.26
N LYS A 281 -11.20 -15.69 29.50
CA LYS A 281 -11.91 -15.06 30.63
C LYS A 281 -11.74 -13.55 30.60
N VAL A 282 -10.52 -13.07 30.34
CA VAL A 282 -10.22 -11.65 30.16
C VAL A 282 -11.02 -11.08 28.99
N TYR A 283 -11.07 -11.81 27.87
CA TYR A 283 -11.86 -11.44 26.70
C TYR A 283 -13.35 -11.36 27.01
N LEU A 284 -13.94 -12.41 27.60
CA LEU A 284 -15.35 -12.44 27.98
C LEU A 284 -15.71 -11.28 28.91
N ASN A 285 -14.87 -11.01 29.90
CA ASN A 285 -15.08 -9.90 30.83
C ASN A 285 -15.05 -8.54 30.12
N MET A 286 -14.13 -8.34 29.16
CA MET A 286 -14.08 -7.12 28.37
C MET A 286 -15.37 -6.94 27.54
N VAL A 287 -15.85 -8.00 26.91
CA VAL A 287 -17.12 -7.93 26.15
C VAL A 287 -18.30 -7.60 27.06
N LEU A 288 -18.41 -8.26 28.21
CA LEU A 288 -19.56 -8.09 29.11
C LEU A 288 -19.56 -6.77 29.86
N ASN A 289 -18.40 -6.28 30.28
CA ASN A 289 -18.30 -5.10 31.14
C ASN A 289 -18.05 -3.80 30.35
N ASN A 290 -17.61 -3.90 29.09
CA ASN A 290 -17.27 -2.74 28.28
C ASN A 290 -18.07 -2.70 26.97
N VAL A 291 -17.97 -3.73 26.14
CA VAL A 291 -18.61 -3.74 24.80
C VAL A 291 -20.14 -3.71 24.91
N VAL A 292 -20.74 -4.63 25.67
CA VAL A 292 -22.20 -4.73 25.80
C VAL A 292 -22.80 -3.45 26.40
N PRO A 293 -22.28 -2.89 27.51
CA PRO A 293 -22.77 -1.61 28.03
C PRO A 293 -22.62 -0.46 27.03
N ALA A 294 -21.51 -0.40 26.29
CA ALA A 294 -21.31 0.64 25.28
C ALA A 294 -22.28 0.50 24.10
N ILE A 295 -22.58 -0.73 23.66
CA ILE A 295 -23.63 -0.99 22.66
C ILE A 295 -24.98 -0.50 23.19
N LYS A 296 -25.39 -0.93 24.40
CA LYS A 296 -26.67 -0.50 24.97
C LYS A 296 -26.80 1.02 25.16
N SER A 297 -25.68 1.71 25.39
CA SER A 297 -25.66 3.15 25.61
C SER A 297 -25.59 3.98 24.34
N LYS A 298 -24.91 3.50 23.30
CA LYS A 298 -24.58 4.30 22.10
C LYS A 298 -25.23 3.79 20.82
N PHE A 299 -25.53 2.49 20.76
CA PHE A 299 -26.12 1.90 19.57
C PHE A 299 -27.59 2.32 19.46
N PRO A 300 -28.08 2.65 18.26
CA PRO A 300 -29.45 3.15 18.12
C PRO A 300 -30.51 2.11 18.51
N PRO A 301 -31.58 2.51 19.22
CA PRO A 301 -32.43 1.62 20.01
C PRO A 301 -33.43 0.74 19.23
N GLN A 302 -33.62 0.96 17.92
CA GLN A 302 -34.66 0.28 17.13
C GLN A 302 -34.21 -1.03 16.45
N SER A 303 -32.94 -1.40 16.56
CA SER A 303 -32.35 -2.55 15.88
C SER A 303 -31.94 -3.64 16.87
N GLY A 304 -32.20 -4.91 16.52
CA GLY A 304 -31.43 -6.02 17.10
C GLY A 304 -29.96 -5.86 16.73
N VAL A 305 -29.05 -6.23 17.62
CA VAL A 305 -27.61 -6.04 17.40
C VAL A 305 -26.94 -7.38 17.15
N ILE A 306 -26.10 -7.45 16.12
CA ILE A 306 -25.26 -8.60 15.81
C ILE A 306 -23.81 -8.20 16.03
N ILE A 307 -23.19 -8.75 17.07
CA ILE A 307 -21.74 -8.68 17.26
C ILE A 307 -21.08 -9.65 16.29
N GLN A 308 -20.26 -9.14 15.38
CA GLN A 308 -19.38 -9.95 14.55
C GLN A 308 -17.97 -9.99 15.14
N GLN A 309 -17.43 -11.19 15.32
CA GLN A 309 -16.06 -11.42 15.80
C GLN A 309 -15.35 -12.50 14.97
N ASP A 310 -14.03 -12.61 15.13
CA ASP A 310 -13.29 -13.74 14.56
C ASP A 310 -13.54 -15.06 15.31
N ASN A 311 -13.15 -16.19 14.72
CA ASN A 311 -13.32 -17.52 15.31
C ASN A 311 -12.07 -18.02 16.07
N ALA A 312 -11.28 -17.10 16.66
CA ALA A 312 -10.15 -17.47 17.50
C ALA A 312 -10.59 -18.26 18.74
N SER A 313 -9.72 -19.14 19.24
CA SER A 313 -10.06 -20.02 20.37
C SER A 313 -10.57 -19.26 21.61
N PRO A 314 -9.99 -18.10 22.01
CA PRO A 314 -10.52 -17.32 23.12
C PRO A 314 -11.92 -16.76 22.91
N HIS A 315 -12.38 -16.57 21.67
CA HIS A 315 -13.66 -15.92 21.37
C HIS A 315 -14.85 -16.87 21.50
N LYS A 316 -14.60 -18.19 21.50
CA LYS A 316 -15.63 -19.23 21.67
C LYS A 316 -16.39 -19.15 22.99
N CYS A 317 -15.88 -18.38 23.97
CA CYS A 317 -16.58 -18.13 25.23
C CYS A 317 -17.69 -17.08 25.11
N VAL A 318 -17.69 -16.25 24.06
CA VAL A 318 -18.70 -15.22 23.78
C VAL A 318 -19.67 -15.79 22.76
N THR A 319 -20.87 -16.15 23.22
CA THR A 319 -21.94 -16.70 22.38
C THR A 319 -23.27 -16.07 22.76
N THR A 320 -24.23 -16.08 21.84
CA THR A 320 -25.60 -15.61 22.10
C THR A 320 -26.22 -16.28 23.32
N SER A 321 -26.02 -17.60 23.51
CA SER A 321 -26.54 -18.32 24.67
C SER A 321 -25.92 -17.85 25.98
N VAL A 322 -24.61 -17.56 25.99
CA VAL A 322 -23.92 -16.99 27.16
C VAL A 322 -24.45 -15.59 27.48
N LEU A 323 -24.67 -14.74 26.49
CA LEU A 323 -25.26 -13.41 26.70
C LEU A 323 -26.69 -13.52 27.27
N ASN A 324 -27.53 -14.35 26.67
CA ASN A 324 -28.90 -14.59 27.12
C ASN A 324 -28.95 -15.14 28.56
N SER A 325 -28.05 -16.08 28.92
CA SER A 325 -27.97 -16.63 30.28
C SER A 325 -27.64 -15.58 31.35
N ARG A 326 -27.07 -14.44 30.95
CA ARG A 326 -26.75 -13.29 31.81
C ARG A 326 -27.79 -12.16 31.70
N GLY A 327 -28.95 -12.43 31.10
CA GLY A 327 -30.04 -11.46 30.93
C GLY A 327 -29.77 -10.38 29.87
N ILE A 328 -28.79 -10.58 29.00
CA ILE A 328 -28.51 -9.67 27.87
C ILE A 328 -29.31 -10.15 26.67
N LEU A 329 -30.50 -9.57 26.49
CA LEU A 329 -31.38 -9.84 25.35
C LEU A 329 -31.16 -8.79 24.24
N GLY A 330 -31.49 -9.14 23.00
CA GLY A 330 -31.40 -8.25 21.83
C GLY A 330 -30.00 -8.09 21.22
N ILE A 331 -29.01 -8.82 21.74
CA ILE A 331 -27.65 -8.87 21.20
C ILE A 331 -27.29 -10.32 20.86
N GLU A 332 -27.03 -10.56 19.59
CA GLU A 332 -26.57 -11.84 19.06
C GLU A 332 -25.07 -11.79 18.74
N VAL A 333 -24.42 -12.95 18.73
CA VAL A 333 -23.01 -13.08 18.37
C VAL A 333 -22.92 -13.98 17.14
N LYS A 334 -22.27 -13.48 16.09
CA LYS A 334 -21.94 -14.24 14.87
C LYS A 334 -20.43 -14.28 14.68
N ASN A 335 -19.92 -15.48 14.48
CA ASN A 335 -18.51 -15.65 14.11
C ASN A 335 -18.38 -15.54 12.59
N GLN A 336 -17.37 -14.81 12.13
CA GLN A 336 -17.02 -14.81 10.72
C GLN A 336 -16.34 -16.13 10.32
N PRO A 337 -16.32 -16.47 9.02
CA PRO A 337 -15.66 -17.67 8.52
C PRO A 337 -14.18 -17.73 8.92
N PRO A 338 -13.63 -18.93 9.17
CA PRO A 338 -12.21 -19.10 9.46
C PRO A 338 -11.30 -18.46 8.39
N ASN A 339 -10.13 -17.98 8.81
CA ASN A 339 -9.10 -17.42 7.92
C ASN A 339 -9.59 -16.27 7.01
N SER A 340 -10.56 -15.47 7.49
CA SER A 340 -11.19 -14.39 6.73
C SER A 340 -11.05 -13.01 7.37
N PRO A 341 -9.82 -12.52 7.62
CA PRO A 341 -9.60 -11.19 8.21
C PRO A 341 -10.14 -10.06 7.33
N ASP A 342 -10.29 -10.31 6.04
CA ASP A 342 -10.86 -9.40 5.06
C ASP A 342 -12.39 -9.23 5.17
N PHE A 343 -13.07 -10.06 5.97
CA PHE A 343 -14.50 -9.94 6.29
C PHE A 343 -14.77 -9.17 7.59
N ASN A 344 -13.73 -8.70 8.29
CA ASN A 344 -13.86 -7.80 9.43
C ASN A 344 -13.42 -6.38 9.03
N VAL A 345 -14.30 -5.39 9.19
CA VAL A 345 -14.00 -3.98 8.89
C VAL A 345 -12.79 -3.46 9.68
N LEU A 346 -12.58 -4.00 10.89
CA LEU A 346 -11.49 -3.63 11.79
C LEU A 346 -10.13 -3.95 11.17
N ASP A 347 -9.95 -5.19 10.74
CA ASP A 347 -8.73 -5.66 10.08
C ASP A 347 -8.60 -5.20 8.63
N LEU A 348 -9.73 -5.06 7.92
CA LEU A 348 -9.75 -4.67 6.51
C LEU A 348 -9.16 -3.28 6.27
N GLY A 349 -9.39 -2.33 7.17
CA GLY A 349 -8.89 -0.97 6.99
C GLY A 349 -8.90 -0.09 8.24
N PHE A 350 -9.88 -0.24 9.12
CA PHE A 350 -10.08 0.68 10.24
C PHE A 350 -8.87 0.77 11.17
N PHE A 351 -8.29 -0.37 11.56
CA PHE A 351 -7.10 -0.38 12.40
C PHE A 351 -5.88 0.26 11.74
N ASN A 352 -5.72 0.10 10.42
CA ASN A 352 -4.64 0.77 9.70
C ASN A 352 -4.83 2.29 9.72
N SER A 353 -6.07 2.76 9.62
CA SER A 353 -6.41 4.19 9.72
C SER A 353 -6.12 4.76 11.11
N ILE A 354 -6.56 4.10 12.19
CA ILE A 354 -6.26 4.54 13.57
C ILE A 354 -4.76 4.49 13.84
N GLN A 355 -4.07 3.43 13.43
CA GLN A 355 -2.61 3.37 13.58
C GLN A 355 -1.94 4.55 12.87
N SER A 356 -2.40 4.93 11.67
CA SER A 356 -1.86 6.09 10.96
C SER A 356 -1.96 7.38 11.79
N LEU A 357 -3.11 7.64 12.43
CA LEU A 357 -3.33 8.79 13.31
C LEU A 357 -2.50 8.67 14.60
N GLN A 358 -2.49 7.50 15.23
CA GLN A 358 -1.75 7.26 16.47
C GLN A 358 -0.24 7.48 16.29
N TYR A 359 0.34 7.08 15.16
CA TYR A 359 1.77 7.28 14.91
C TYR A 359 2.18 8.73 14.62
N GLN A 360 1.21 9.62 14.38
CA GLN A 360 1.45 11.08 14.31
C GLN A 360 1.59 11.69 15.71
N LYS A 361 1.06 11.01 16.73
CA LYS A 361 1.16 11.42 18.14
C LYS A 361 2.48 10.93 18.74
N SER A 362 3.17 11.80 19.48
CA SER A 362 4.41 11.46 20.17
C SER A 362 4.09 10.77 21.50
N THR A 363 4.48 9.51 21.65
CA THR A 363 4.22 8.69 22.85
C THR A 363 5.52 8.10 23.41
N ARG A 364 5.64 8.12 24.74
CA ARG A 364 6.81 7.67 25.51
C ARG A 364 6.44 6.70 26.64
N THR A 365 5.19 6.69 27.08
CA THR A 365 4.66 5.81 28.13
C THR A 365 3.50 4.95 27.63
N ILE A 366 3.07 3.97 28.43
CA ILE A 366 1.90 3.15 28.11
C ILE A 366 0.63 4.01 28.20
N GLU A 367 0.56 4.90 29.17
CA GLU A 367 -0.55 5.83 29.38
C GLU A 367 -0.70 6.79 28.20
N GLU A 368 0.41 7.38 27.72
CA GLU A 368 0.40 8.21 26.52
C GLU A 368 0.03 7.41 25.26
N LEU A 369 0.41 6.13 25.18
CA LEU A 369 -0.01 5.25 24.09
C LEU A 369 -1.52 4.99 24.13
N ILE A 370 -2.09 4.74 25.30
CA ILE A 370 -3.54 4.56 25.49
C ILE A 370 -4.28 5.81 25.05
N ASP A 371 -3.90 6.97 25.59
CA ASP A 371 -4.49 8.26 25.23
C ASP A 371 -4.39 8.53 23.72
N ALA A 372 -3.24 8.24 23.11
CA ALA A 372 -3.05 8.40 21.68
C ALA A 372 -3.96 7.48 20.84
N VAL A 373 -4.20 6.24 21.28
CA VAL A 373 -5.10 5.30 20.58
C VAL A 373 -6.54 5.73 20.74
N GLU A 374 -6.97 6.06 21.96
CA GLU A 374 -8.34 6.52 22.25
C GLU A 374 -8.66 7.80 21.49
N THR A 375 -7.77 8.79 21.53
CA THR A 375 -7.91 10.03 20.77
C THR A 375 -7.98 9.75 19.26
N SER A 376 -7.11 8.89 18.73
CA SER A 376 -7.12 8.53 17.30
C SER A 376 -8.39 7.79 16.87
N PHE A 377 -9.02 7.05 17.76
CA PHE A 377 -10.29 6.37 17.50
C PHE A 377 -11.41 7.38 17.30
N TYR A 378 -11.53 8.38 18.19
CA TYR A 378 -12.57 9.40 18.10
C TYR A 378 -12.30 10.48 17.03
N GLU A 379 -11.04 10.80 16.76
CA GLU A 379 -10.65 11.72 15.67
C GLU A 379 -10.90 11.15 14.27
N LEU A 380 -11.08 9.83 14.13
CA LEU A 380 -11.22 9.21 12.82
C LEU A 380 -12.51 9.71 12.13
N PRO A 381 -12.42 10.31 10.93
CA PRO A 381 -13.58 10.85 10.24
C PRO A 381 -14.63 9.78 9.93
N VAL A 382 -15.90 10.13 10.08
CA VAL A 382 -17.05 9.24 9.82
C VAL A 382 -17.00 8.65 8.42
N ASP A 383 -16.68 9.48 7.42
CA ASP A 383 -16.51 9.06 6.03
C ASP A 383 -15.48 7.93 5.88
N THR A 384 -14.40 7.95 6.66
CA THR A 384 -13.38 6.89 6.61
C THR A 384 -13.96 5.57 7.12
N VAL A 385 -14.79 5.61 8.16
CA VAL A 385 -15.50 4.44 8.68
C VAL A 385 -16.48 3.93 7.62
N SER A 386 -17.35 4.78 7.08
CA SER A 386 -18.33 4.41 6.03
C SER A 386 -17.66 3.81 4.79
N LYS A 387 -16.58 4.43 4.31
CA LYS A 387 -15.78 3.90 3.18
C LYS A 387 -15.20 2.52 3.45
N THR A 388 -14.90 2.19 4.70
CA THR A 388 -14.38 0.86 5.07
C THR A 388 -15.48 -0.20 4.98
N PHE A 389 -16.70 0.11 5.41
CA PHE A 389 -17.88 -0.76 5.21
C PHE A 389 -18.23 -0.96 3.73
N ILE A 390 -18.17 0.10 2.92
CA ILE A 390 -18.35 -0.03 1.46
C ILE A 390 -17.24 -0.91 0.84
N THR A 391 -16.01 -0.83 1.37
CA THR A 391 -14.92 -1.74 0.95
C THR A 391 -15.22 -3.18 1.32
N LEU A 392 -15.76 -3.42 2.53
CA LEU A 392 -16.17 -4.75 2.97
C LEU A 392 -17.21 -5.36 2.03
N GLN A 393 -18.25 -4.60 1.66
CA GLN A 393 -19.24 -5.08 0.68
C GLN A 393 -18.61 -5.42 -0.68
N LYS A 394 -17.67 -4.60 -1.19
CA LYS A 394 -16.93 -4.96 -2.42
C LYS A 394 -16.00 -6.14 -2.26
N VAL A 395 -15.42 -6.36 -1.09
CA VAL A 395 -14.62 -7.57 -0.81
C VAL A 395 -15.52 -8.80 -0.83
N MET A 396 -16.73 -8.72 -0.25
CA MET A 396 -17.71 -9.78 -0.34
C MET A 396 -18.17 -10.02 -1.78
N GLU A 397 -18.43 -8.98 -2.58
CA GLU A 397 -18.71 -9.11 -4.02
C GLU A 397 -17.58 -9.85 -4.75
N LYS A 398 -16.32 -9.46 -4.53
CA LYS A 398 -15.17 -10.15 -5.14
C LYS A 398 -15.06 -11.59 -4.68
N CYS A 399 -15.35 -11.87 -3.42
CA CYS A 399 -15.41 -13.25 -2.93
C CYS A 399 -16.48 -14.07 -3.65
N ILE A 400 -17.65 -13.49 -3.93
CA ILE A 400 -18.74 -14.15 -4.67
C ILE A 400 -18.32 -14.42 -6.12
N GLU A 401 -17.74 -13.41 -6.80
CA GLU A 401 -17.22 -13.50 -8.17
C GLU A 401 -16.22 -14.64 -8.37
N ILE A 402 -15.38 -14.91 -7.37
CA ILE A 402 -14.38 -15.99 -7.42
C ILE A 402 -14.74 -17.20 -6.53
N HIS A 403 -16.05 -17.39 -6.28
CA HIS A 403 -16.62 -18.56 -5.63
C HIS A 403 -16.01 -18.91 -4.26
N GLY A 404 -15.75 -17.92 -3.42
CA GLY A 404 -15.30 -18.10 -2.04
C GLY A 404 -13.80 -17.94 -1.82
N SER A 405 -13.01 -17.90 -2.89
CA SER A 405 -11.55 -17.74 -2.82
C SER A 405 -11.16 -16.35 -2.30
N ASN A 406 -9.94 -16.22 -1.78
CA ASN A 406 -9.33 -14.95 -1.41
C ASN A 406 -8.32 -14.46 -2.46
N ASP A 407 -8.27 -15.07 -3.65
CA ASP A 407 -7.32 -14.70 -4.70
C ASP A 407 -7.72 -13.45 -5.52
N TYR A 408 -8.03 -12.36 -4.83
CA TYR A 408 -8.22 -11.05 -5.43
C TYR A 408 -7.22 -10.03 -4.88
N LYS A 409 -7.09 -8.92 -5.60
CA LYS A 409 -6.53 -7.69 -5.03
C LYS A 409 -7.65 -6.95 -4.33
N LEU A 410 -7.32 -6.24 -3.25
CA LEU A 410 -8.29 -5.41 -2.56
C LEU A 410 -8.96 -4.45 -3.56
N PRO A 411 -10.30 -4.46 -3.69
CA PRO A 411 -11.01 -3.70 -4.70
C PRO A 411 -10.89 -2.19 -4.43
N HIS A 412 -10.72 -1.41 -5.50
CA HIS A 412 -10.63 0.06 -5.42
C HIS A 412 -11.77 0.70 -6.21
N MET A 413 -12.56 1.54 -5.55
CA MET A 413 -13.82 2.10 -6.11
C MET A 413 -13.78 3.59 -6.48
N LYS A 414 -12.65 4.30 -6.33
CA LYS A 414 -12.64 5.78 -6.46
C LYS A 414 -13.81 6.44 -5.71
N LYS A 415 -14.07 5.97 -4.48
CA LYS A 415 -15.31 6.23 -3.72
C LYS A 415 -15.66 7.71 -3.66
N ASP A 416 -14.67 8.56 -3.37
CA ASP A 416 -14.81 10.02 -3.29
C ASP A 416 -15.35 10.68 -4.58
N ALA A 417 -15.11 10.08 -5.74
CA ALA A 417 -15.58 10.62 -7.02
C ALA A 417 -16.93 10.05 -7.45
N MET A 418 -17.38 8.93 -6.88
CA MET A 418 -18.54 8.17 -7.36
C MET A 418 -19.72 8.13 -6.40
N ILE A 419 -19.51 8.46 -5.12
CA ILE A 419 -20.51 8.30 -4.07
C ILE A 419 -20.73 9.66 -3.41
N SER A 420 -21.96 10.15 -3.47
CA SER A 420 -22.37 11.41 -2.85
C SER A 420 -22.61 11.28 -1.35
N ASP A 421 -23.21 10.17 -0.91
CA ASP A 421 -23.46 9.87 0.50
C ASP A 421 -22.93 8.47 0.85
N PHE A 422 -21.88 8.42 1.66
CA PHE A 422 -21.28 7.15 2.08
C PHE A 422 -22.12 6.39 3.12
N THR A 423 -23.01 7.07 3.84
CA THR A 423 -23.77 6.45 4.93
C THR A 423 -24.86 5.54 4.38
N SER A 424 -25.59 5.99 3.35
CA SER A 424 -26.66 5.22 2.69
C SER A 424 -26.21 4.35 1.52
N PHE A 425 -24.98 4.50 1.01
CA PHE A 425 -24.55 3.78 -0.20
C PHE A 425 -24.35 2.28 0.04
N ASN A 426 -25.00 1.45 -0.77
CA ASN A 426 -24.80 0.02 -0.78
C ASN A 426 -24.25 -0.45 -2.12
N VAL A 427 -23.32 -1.40 -2.05
CA VAL A 427 -22.76 -2.03 -3.24
C VAL A 427 -23.82 -2.88 -3.92
N GLU A 428 -23.98 -2.67 -5.22
CA GLU A 428 -24.66 -3.62 -6.11
C GLU A 428 -23.71 -4.78 -6.45
N CYS A 429 -24.24 -5.98 -6.39
CA CYS A 429 -23.65 -7.21 -6.91
C CYS A 429 -24.32 -7.54 -8.24
N ASP A 430 -23.49 -7.75 -9.26
CA ASP A 430 -23.94 -8.14 -10.59
C ASP A 430 -24.74 -9.45 -10.57
N ALA A 431 -25.83 -9.51 -11.34
CA ALA A 431 -26.76 -10.63 -11.36
C ALA A 431 -26.08 -11.92 -11.84
N TYR A 432 -25.25 -11.83 -12.88
CA TYR A 432 -24.49 -12.98 -13.37
C TYR A 432 -23.53 -13.53 -12.31
N THR A 433 -22.87 -12.64 -11.57
CA THR A 433 -22.00 -13.01 -10.44
C THR A 433 -22.78 -13.75 -9.35
N TYR A 434 -23.96 -13.27 -8.98
CA TYR A 434 -24.83 -13.90 -7.99
C TYR A 434 -25.34 -15.27 -8.44
N GLU A 435 -25.87 -15.37 -9.66
CA GLU A 435 -26.38 -16.62 -10.24
C GLU A 435 -25.28 -17.68 -10.37
N SER A 436 -24.11 -17.28 -10.86
CA SER A 436 -22.96 -18.17 -11.00
C SER A 436 -22.52 -18.74 -9.64
N ALA A 437 -22.49 -17.90 -8.61
CA ALA A 437 -22.20 -18.33 -7.25
C ALA A 437 -23.26 -19.26 -6.65
N LEU A 438 -24.55 -19.00 -6.89
CA LEU A 438 -25.66 -19.88 -6.50
C LEU A 438 -25.53 -21.26 -7.14
N ILE A 439 -25.27 -21.33 -8.45
CA ILE A 439 -25.08 -22.58 -9.18
C ILE A 439 -23.89 -23.35 -8.58
N HIS A 440 -22.77 -22.67 -8.32
CA HIS A 440 -21.61 -23.29 -7.70
C HIS A 440 -21.90 -23.86 -6.31
N LEU A 441 -22.66 -23.16 -5.47
CA LEU A 441 -23.08 -23.67 -4.16
C LEU A 441 -24.00 -24.90 -4.29
N ASN A 442 -24.98 -24.85 -5.18
CA ASN A 442 -25.95 -25.94 -5.37
C ASN A 442 -25.28 -27.21 -5.93
N TYR A 443 -24.36 -27.06 -6.89
CA TYR A 443 -23.59 -28.19 -7.42
C TYR A 443 -22.78 -28.89 -6.33
N ARG A 444 -22.10 -28.11 -5.48
CA ARG A 444 -21.34 -28.65 -4.34
C ARG A 444 -22.20 -29.33 -3.30
N LEU A 445 -23.40 -28.81 -3.02
CA LEU A 445 -24.35 -29.46 -2.13
C LEU A 445 -24.82 -30.80 -2.70
N GLY A 446 -25.05 -30.87 -4.02
CA GLY A 446 -25.38 -32.12 -4.72
C GLY A 446 -24.25 -33.16 -4.64
N GLU A 447 -22.99 -32.74 -4.84
CA GLU A 447 -21.82 -33.61 -4.65
C GLU A 447 -21.72 -34.14 -3.21
N GLN A 448 -21.91 -33.26 -2.21
CA GLN A 448 -21.85 -33.63 -0.79
C GLN A 448 -22.96 -34.64 -0.44
N ALA A 449 -24.20 -34.39 -0.86
CA ALA A 449 -25.31 -35.33 -0.64
C ALA A 449 -25.09 -36.68 -1.35
N SER A 450 -24.50 -36.66 -2.55
CA SER A 450 -24.12 -37.88 -3.27
C SER A 450 -23.04 -38.67 -2.52
N MET A 451 -21.97 -38.00 -2.05
CA MET A 451 -20.92 -38.63 -1.26
C MET A 451 -21.43 -39.16 0.09
N GLU A 452 -22.28 -38.42 0.80
CA GLU A 452 -22.88 -38.87 2.06
C GLU A 452 -23.82 -40.06 1.85
N SER A 453 -24.56 -40.11 0.75
CA SER A 453 -25.41 -41.27 0.43
C SER A 453 -24.58 -42.52 0.07
N LEU A 454 -23.44 -42.37 -0.60
CA LEU A 454 -22.47 -43.44 -0.84
C LEU A 454 -21.88 -43.98 0.48
N VAL A 455 -21.49 -43.08 1.39
CA VAL A 455 -20.90 -43.45 2.70
C VAL A 455 -21.93 -44.09 3.64
N ASN A 456 -23.19 -43.66 3.58
CA ASN A 456 -24.28 -44.20 4.41
C ASN A 456 -25.06 -45.35 3.74
N SER A 457 -24.60 -45.84 2.58
CA SER A 457 -25.20 -47.02 1.94
C SER A 457 -24.90 -48.28 2.78
N PRO A 458 -25.92 -49.12 3.08
CA PRO A 458 -25.77 -50.26 3.99
C PRO A 458 -25.00 -51.48 3.42
N GLU A 459 -24.19 -51.33 2.37
CA GLU A 459 -23.52 -52.44 1.67
C GLU A 459 -22.04 -52.69 2.06
N GLN A 460 -21.65 -52.45 3.31
CA GLN A 460 -20.37 -52.95 3.85
C GLN A 460 -20.50 -53.57 5.25
N ALA A 461 -21.47 -54.46 5.43
CA ALA A 461 -21.59 -55.30 6.63
C ALA A 461 -21.77 -56.80 6.29
N VAL A 462 -21.00 -57.34 5.34
CA VAL A 462 -20.86 -58.78 5.08
C VAL A 462 -19.50 -58.91 4.35
N VAL A 463 -18.44 -59.62 4.74
CA VAL A 463 -18.21 -60.88 5.45
C VAL A 463 -16.76 -60.83 5.99
N ILE A 464 -16.53 -61.09 7.28
CA ILE A 464 -15.42 -61.95 7.72
C ILE A 464 -15.94 -62.71 8.94
N ILE A 465 -16.35 -63.97 8.72
CA ILE A 465 -16.41 -65.00 9.76
C ILE A 465 -15.07 -65.72 9.72
#